data_AF-A0A2W0CP27-F1
#
_entry.id   AF-A0A2W0CP27-F1
#
_cell.length_a   1.000
_cell.length_b   1.000
_cell.length_c   1.000
_cell.angle_alpha   90.00
_cell.angle_beta   90.00
_cell.angle_gamma   90.00
#
_symmetry.space_group_name_H-M   'P 1'
#
loop_
_entity.id
_entity.type
_entity.pdbx_description
1 polymer ?
#
loop_
_entity_poly.entity_id
_entity_poly.type
_entity_poly.pdbx_seq_one_letter_code
_entity_poly.pdbx_strand_id
1 'polypeptide(L)'
;MKFEYLKFSCNVDVFHRDLDMIVRFYDGSREPAEEEIVNMVIADPGYGYLMLKYKGDAALLSGFLNESVFASDEMIEAAIDYVERLSPHSQSVYMPYHVSRFKPTSYVEYNGEY
;
A
#
# COMPACT_ATOMS: atom_id res chain seq x y z
N MET A 1 5.89 10.21 -0.71
CA MET A 1 4.81 10.98 -0.03
C MET A 1 4.66 10.45 1.39
N LYS A 2 3.79 11.01 2.24
CA LYS A 2 3.52 10.48 3.58
C LYS A 2 2.04 10.28 3.84
N PHE A 3 1.73 9.17 4.50
CA PHE A 3 0.44 8.94 5.15
C PHE A 3 0.58 9.25 6.63
N GLU A 4 -0.40 9.94 7.20
CA GLU A 4 -0.43 10.36 8.59
C GLU A 4 -1.79 10.05 9.20
N TYR A 5 -1.79 9.38 10.35
CA TYR A 5 -2.98 9.10 11.13
C TYR A 5 -2.65 9.16 12.63
N LEU A 6 -3.25 10.11 13.35
CA LEU A 6 -2.95 10.40 14.75
C LEU A 6 -1.45 10.62 14.99
N LYS A 7 -0.78 9.71 15.71
CA LYS A 7 0.66 9.75 16.01
C LYS A 7 1.49 8.84 15.10
N PHE A 8 0.86 8.15 14.16
CA PHE A 8 1.51 7.27 13.21
C PHE A 8 1.75 8.00 11.88
N SER A 9 2.91 7.77 11.27
CA SER A 9 3.18 8.19 9.91
C SER A 9 4.03 7.14 9.19
N CYS A 10 3.80 6.97 7.89
CA CYS A 10 4.62 6.11 7.04
C CYS A 10 4.87 6.72 5.67
N ASN A 11 5.84 6.17 4.95
CA ASN A 11 6.12 6.53 3.57
C ASN A 11 5.05 5.95 2.65
N VAL A 12 4.80 6.67 1.55
CA VAL A 12 3.86 6.26 0.52
C VAL A 12 4.47 6.45 -0.86
N ASP A 13 4.37 5.39 -1.67
CA ASP A 13 4.61 5.40 -3.11
C ASP A 13 3.28 5.27 -3.85
N VAL A 14 3.16 5.99 -4.97
CA VAL A 14 1.97 5.98 -5.82
C VAL A 14 2.40 5.60 -7.23
N PHE A 15 1.85 4.50 -7.73
CA PHE A 15 2.09 4.00 -9.08
C PHE A 15 0.81 4.16 -9.90
N HIS A 16 0.93 4.75 -11.08
CA HIS A 16 -0.21 5.00 -11.95
C HIS A 16 -0.17 4.13 -13.19
N ARG A 17 -1.35 3.73 -13.66
CA ARG A 17 -1.58 3.20 -15.00
C ARG A 17 -2.89 3.78 -15.52
N ASP A 18 -2.78 4.72 -16.45
CA ASP A 18 -3.93 5.51 -16.89
C ASP A 18 -4.61 6.20 -15.69
N LEU A 19 -5.89 5.88 -15.43
CA LEU A 19 -6.64 6.37 -14.26
C LEU A 19 -6.46 5.46 -13.03
N ASP A 20 -6.01 4.22 -13.21
CA ASP A 20 -5.80 3.28 -12.11
C ASP A 20 -4.57 3.69 -11.29
N MET A 21 -4.60 3.40 -9.98
CA MET A 21 -3.45 3.62 -9.11
C MET A 21 -3.24 2.50 -8.11
N ILE A 22 -1.98 2.29 -7.74
CA ILE A 22 -1.57 1.48 -6.60
C ILE A 22 -0.83 2.39 -5.62
N VAL A 23 -1.24 2.37 -4.37
CA VAL A 23 -0.67 3.14 -3.27
C VAL A 23 -0.04 2.16 -2.29
N ARG A 24 1.30 2.15 -2.21
CA ARG A 24 2.08 1.31 -1.28
C ARG A 24 2.37 2.11 -0.01
N PHE A 25 2.16 1.50 1.14
CA PHE A 25 2.48 2.07 2.46
C PHE A 25 3.67 1.32 3.04
N TYR A 26 4.71 2.02 3.51
CA TYR A 26 5.94 1.38 3.95
C TYR A 26 6.76 2.25 4.91
N ASP A 27 7.78 1.66 5.52
CA ASP A 27 8.80 2.38 6.29
C ASP A 27 10.01 2.62 5.40
N GLY A 28 10.24 3.87 4.99
CA GLY A 28 11.35 4.21 4.12
C GLY A 28 12.72 4.01 4.76
N SER A 29 12.82 3.88 6.08
CA SER A 29 14.08 3.54 6.76
C SER A 29 14.46 2.06 6.62
N ARG A 30 13.54 1.23 6.12
CA ARG A 30 13.71 -0.22 5.92
C ARG A 30 13.85 -0.61 4.44
N GLU A 31 13.89 0.38 3.55
CA GLU A 31 14.18 0.16 2.14
C GLU A 31 15.68 -0.09 1.94
N PRO A 32 16.06 -1.15 1.20
CA PRO A 32 17.46 -1.40 0.91
C PRO A 32 18.02 -0.30 0.00
N ALA A 33 19.24 0.14 0.30
CA ALA A 33 20.00 0.98 -0.60
C ALA A 33 20.49 0.17 -1.83
N GLU A 34 20.79 0.85 -2.93
CA GLU A 34 21.25 0.17 -4.17
C GLU A 34 22.52 -0.65 -3.92
N GLU A 35 23.41 -0.14 -3.07
CA GLU A 35 24.66 -0.81 -2.68
C GLU A 35 24.44 -2.04 -1.80
N GLU A 36 23.26 -2.19 -1.20
CA GLU A 36 22.88 -3.33 -0.35
C GLU A 36 22.28 -4.50 -1.15
N ILE A 37 22.11 -4.33 -2.46
CA ILE A 37 21.61 -5.37 -3.37
C ILE A 37 22.75 -6.36 -3.70
N VAL A 38 23.16 -7.18 -2.72
CA VAL A 38 24.26 -8.15 -2.87
C VAL A 38 23.96 -9.49 -2.21
N ASN A 39 24.10 -10.60 -2.96
CA ASN A 39 24.07 -12.02 -2.54
C ASN A 39 22.87 -12.52 -1.69
N MET A 40 22.04 -11.66 -1.11
CA MET A 40 20.80 -11.93 -0.40
C MET A 40 20.13 -10.59 -0.09
N VAL A 41 18.99 -10.30 -0.73
CA VAL A 41 18.25 -9.06 -0.49
C VAL A 41 16.96 -9.38 0.25
N ILE A 42 16.92 -9.06 1.54
CA ILE A 42 15.69 -9.08 2.31
C ILE A 42 15.00 -7.73 2.10
N ALA A 43 14.16 -7.66 1.08
CA ALA A 43 13.35 -6.47 0.80
C ALA A 43 12.04 -6.56 1.59
N ASP A 44 11.81 -5.62 2.51
CA ASP A 44 10.53 -5.55 3.22
C ASP A 44 9.42 -5.07 2.26
N PRO A 45 8.32 -5.83 2.09
CA PRO A 45 7.22 -5.44 1.19
C PRO A 45 6.49 -4.16 1.67
N GLY A 46 6.76 -3.72 2.88
CA GLY A 46 6.13 -2.60 3.55
C GLY A 46 4.94 -3.05 4.40
N TYR A 47 4.07 -2.09 4.67
CA TYR A 47 2.83 -2.28 5.41
C TYR A 47 1.66 -2.67 4.52
N GLY A 48 1.87 -2.86 3.21
CA GLY A 48 0.87 -3.30 2.24
C GLY A 48 0.57 -2.26 1.16
N TYR A 49 -0.47 -2.53 0.36
CA TYR A 49 -0.89 -1.64 -0.71
C TYR A 49 -2.41 -1.64 -0.88
N LEU A 50 -2.91 -0.51 -1.37
CA LEU A 50 -4.27 -0.35 -1.86
C LEU A 50 -4.23 -0.04 -3.36
N MET A 51 -5.18 -0.59 -4.09
CA MET A 51 -5.28 -0.50 -5.54
C MET A 51 -6.67 0.02 -5.90
N LEU A 52 -6.70 1.19 -6.54
CA LEU A 52 -7.89 1.81 -7.11
C LEU A 52 -7.94 1.51 -8.61
N LYS A 53 -9.03 0.90 -9.05
CA LYS A 53 -9.28 0.59 -10.47
C LYS A 53 -10.56 1.23 -10.96
N TYR A 54 -10.48 1.94 -12.07
CA TYR A 54 -11.63 2.49 -12.78
C TYR A 54 -12.22 1.44 -13.73
N LYS A 55 -13.56 1.41 -13.77
CA LYS A 55 -14.37 0.48 -14.57
C LYS A 55 -15.58 1.20 -15.14
N GLY A 56 -15.40 1.82 -16.32
CA GLY A 56 -16.43 2.66 -16.91
C GLY A 56 -16.71 3.86 -16.01
N ASP A 57 -17.95 4.00 -15.56
CA ASP A 57 -18.40 5.10 -14.71
C ASP A 57 -18.27 4.82 -13.20
N ALA A 58 -17.69 3.68 -12.83
CA ALA A 58 -17.46 3.28 -11.44
C ALA A 58 -15.97 3.04 -11.16
N ALA A 59 -15.64 2.86 -9.89
CA ALA A 59 -14.32 2.45 -9.45
C ALA A 59 -14.40 1.31 -8.41
N LEU A 60 -13.29 0.65 -8.15
CA LEU A 60 -13.15 -0.37 -7.11
C LEU A 60 -11.84 -0.15 -6.37
N LEU A 61 -11.92 -0.08 -5.05
CA LEU A 61 -10.74 -0.07 -4.19
C LEU A 61 -10.54 -1.45 -3.56
N SER A 62 -9.33 -1.99 -3.66
CA SER A 62 -9.01 -3.29 -3.07
C SER A 62 -7.56 -3.37 -2.66
N GLY A 63 -7.21 -4.28 -1.76
CA GLY A 63 -5.82 -4.46 -1.39
C GLY A 63 -5.68 -5.13 -0.04
N PHE A 64 -4.48 -5.03 0.51
CA PHE A 64 -4.20 -5.55 1.83
C PHE A 64 -3.29 -4.62 2.61
N LEU A 65 -3.48 -4.60 3.92
CA LEU A 65 -2.67 -3.84 4.86
C LEU A 65 -2.25 -4.73 6.04
N ASN A 66 -1.03 -4.50 6.53
CA ASN A 66 -0.44 -5.28 7.61
C ASN A 66 -1.20 -5.00 8.91
N GLU A 67 -1.81 -6.03 9.49
CA GLU A 67 -2.64 -5.97 10.69
C GLU A 67 -1.86 -5.45 11.92
N SER A 68 -0.54 -5.68 11.97
CA SER A 68 0.28 -5.21 13.10
C SER A 68 0.51 -3.70 13.09
N VAL A 69 0.23 -3.03 11.96
CA VAL A 69 0.41 -1.59 11.75
C VAL A 69 -0.94 -0.91 11.59
N PHE A 70 -1.77 -1.41 10.68
CA PHE A 70 -3.14 -0.96 10.46
C PHE A 70 -4.12 -1.77 11.33
N ALA A 71 -4.02 -1.56 12.64
CA ALA A 71 -4.68 -2.40 13.64
C ALA A 71 -6.19 -2.10 13.83
N SER A 72 -6.63 -0.88 13.53
CA SER A 72 -8.02 -0.45 13.76
C SER A 72 -8.76 -0.17 12.47
N ASP A 73 -10.08 -0.31 12.50
CA ASP A 73 -10.94 -0.04 11.35
C ASP A 73 -10.81 1.44 10.93
N GLU A 74 -10.72 2.36 11.88
CA GLU A 74 -10.56 3.79 11.61
C GLU A 74 -9.25 4.12 10.87
N MET A 75 -8.18 3.38 11.14
CA MET A 75 -6.92 3.56 10.43
C MET A 75 -6.96 3.01 9.00
N ILE A 76 -7.74 1.94 8.78
CA ILE A 76 -8.04 1.43 7.43
C ILE A 76 -8.87 2.44 6.65
N GLU A 77 -9.94 2.97 7.24
CA GLU A 77 -10.78 4.01 6.63
C GLU A 77 -9.95 5.27 6.32
N ALA A 78 -9.05 5.68 7.21
CA ALA A 78 -8.14 6.79 6.94
C ALA A 78 -7.21 6.53 5.74
N ALA A 79 -6.77 5.28 5.54
CA ALA A 79 -5.97 4.89 4.38
C ALA A 79 -6.80 4.90 3.09
N ILE A 80 -8.07 4.48 3.16
CA ILE A 80 -9.04 4.56 2.05
C ILE A 80 -9.25 6.02 1.65
N ASP A 81 -9.60 6.89 2.61
CA ASP A 81 -9.75 8.34 2.42
C ASP A 81 -8.49 9.00 1.84
N TYR A 82 -7.32 8.51 2.24
CA TYR A 82 -6.05 8.97 1.69
C TYR A 82 -5.95 8.62 0.19
N VAL A 83 -6.23 7.38 -0.21
CA VAL A 83 -6.22 6.97 -1.63
C VAL A 83 -7.27 7.74 -2.43
N GLU A 84 -8.48 7.93 -1.89
CA GLU A 84 -9.52 8.71 -2.55
C GLU A 84 -9.08 10.15 -2.83
N ARG A 85 -8.46 10.82 -1.84
CA ARG A 85 -7.97 12.19 -2.03
C ARG A 85 -6.85 12.32 -3.05
N LEU A 86 -6.09 11.25 -3.28
CA LEU A 86 -5.05 11.23 -4.32
C LEU A 86 -5.63 11.16 -5.74
N SER A 87 -6.90 10.78 -5.88
CA SER A 87 -7.53 10.57 -7.17
C SER A 87 -8.66 11.59 -7.39
N PRO A 88 -8.45 12.68 -8.14
CA PRO A 88 -9.48 13.68 -8.40
C PRO A 88 -10.78 13.10 -9.00
N HIS A 89 -10.68 11.99 -9.74
CA HIS A 89 -11.81 11.31 -10.38
C HIS A 89 -12.66 10.47 -9.44
N SER A 90 -12.19 10.14 -8.22
CA SER A 90 -12.91 9.23 -7.32
C SER A 90 -14.07 9.91 -6.61
N GLN A 91 -14.01 11.24 -6.43
CA GLN A 91 -15.01 12.02 -5.67
C GLN A 91 -16.41 12.03 -6.29
N SER A 92 -16.55 11.59 -7.55
CA SER A 92 -17.81 11.64 -8.30
C SER A 92 -18.26 10.27 -8.82
N VAL A 93 -17.62 9.18 -8.38
CA VAL A 93 -17.91 7.83 -8.86
C VAL A 93 -18.27 6.91 -7.71
N TYR A 94 -19.17 5.96 -7.97
CA TYR A 94 -19.44 4.89 -7.01
C TYR A 94 -18.20 4.00 -6.88
N MET A 95 -17.67 3.90 -5.66
CA MET A 95 -16.42 3.19 -5.37
C MET A 95 -16.56 2.29 -4.12
N PRO A 96 -17.07 1.06 -4.26
CA PRO A 96 -16.98 0.07 -3.20
C PRO A 96 -15.52 -0.30 -2.90
N TYR A 97 -15.28 -0.74 -1.67
CA TYR A 97 -13.96 -1.16 -1.21
C TYR A 97 -13.95 -2.55 -0.57
N HIS A 98 -12.84 -3.26 -0.74
CA HIS A 98 -12.55 -4.52 -0.03
C HIS A 98 -11.07 -4.56 0.37
N VAL A 99 -10.78 -4.26 1.63
CA VAL A 99 -9.42 -4.23 2.17
C VAL A 99 -9.22 -5.36 3.16
N SER A 100 -8.24 -6.22 2.88
CA SER A 100 -7.85 -7.30 3.79
C SER A 100 -6.81 -6.80 4.80
N ARG A 101 -7.02 -7.07 6.09
CA ARG A 101 -5.93 -7.02 7.07
C ARG A 101 -5.26 -8.38 7.10
N PHE A 102 -3.94 -8.41 7.01
CA PHE A 102 -3.19 -9.67 7.08
C PHE A 102 -1.99 -9.54 8.01
N LYS A 103 -1.61 -10.67 8.60
CA LYS A 103 -0.38 -10.81 9.36
C LYS A 103 0.58 -11.73 8.60
N PRO A 104 1.77 -11.25 8.20
CA PRO A 104 2.79 -12.12 7.63
C PRO A 104 3.15 -13.23 8.63
N THR A 105 3.16 -14.49 8.17
CA THR A 105 3.51 -15.65 9.00
C THR A 105 4.82 -16.32 8.58
N SER A 106 5.24 -16.13 7.34
CA SER A 106 6.47 -16.67 6.76
C SER A 106 6.87 -15.84 5.54
N TYR A 107 8.09 -16.08 5.04
CA TYR A 107 8.60 -15.51 3.82
C TYR A 107 9.41 -16.57 3.07
N VAL A 108 9.58 -16.36 1.76
CA VAL A 108 10.45 -17.17 0.90
C VAL A 108 11.52 -16.24 0.36
N GLU A 109 12.77 -16.65 0.47
CA GLU A 109 13.93 -15.86 0.05
C GLU A 109 14.68 -16.59 -1.06
N TYR A 110 15.29 -15.80 -1.94
CA TYR A 110 16.21 -16.28 -2.98
C TYR A 110 17.50 -15.47 -2.89
N ASN A 111 18.62 -16.16 -2.73
CA ASN A 111 19.95 -15.58 -2.53
C ASN A 111 20.80 -15.59 -3.81
N GLY A 112 20.18 -15.75 -4.98
CA GLY A 112 20.92 -15.77 -6.25
C GLY A 112 21.67 -17.07 -6.54
N GLU A 113 21.68 -18.03 -5.61
CA GLU A 113 22.35 -19.33 -5.74
C GLU A 113 21.30 -20.46 -5.77
N TYR A 114 21.46 -21.40 -6.70
CA TYR A 114 20.72 -22.66 -6.77
C TYR A 114 21.67 -23.83 -6.56
#